data_AF-A0A182SGR8-F1
#
_entry.id   AF-A0A182SGR8-F1
#
_cell.length_a   1.000
_cell.length_b   1.000
_cell.length_c   1.000
_cell.angle_alpha   90.00
_cell.angle_beta   90.00
_cell.angle_gamma   90.00
#
_symmetry.space_group_name_H-M   'P 1'
#
loop_
_entity.id
_entity.type
_entity.pdbx_description
1 polymer ?
#
loop_
_entity_poly.entity_id
_entity_poly.type
_entity_poly.pdbx_seq_one_letter_code
_entity_poly.pdbx_strand_id
1 'polypeptide(L)'
;MDYESRRYDLLYGMTELESYHILNAVALTYGLLENERDNLLRFYMQNRFEIRPDLALAATLREYTDIYMDPNKALADEHRDNLLEILSDARVAAPMVQTGLYLSKVNPKCYMYVFGHNSEAGEYGRVSVYACVCVFIRVSTNREHMNDV
;
A
#
# COMPACT_ATOMS: atom_id res chain seq x y z
N MET A 1 -20.44 -12.88 -14.57
CA MET A 1 -20.68 -11.44 -14.76
C MET A 1 -20.14 -11.11 -16.14
N ASP A 2 -20.89 -11.45 -17.18
CA ASP A 2 -20.30 -11.72 -18.49
C ASP A 2 -21.01 -10.92 -19.57
N TYR A 3 -20.61 -9.66 -19.76
CA TYR A 3 -20.46 -8.97 -21.06
C TYR A 3 -20.20 -7.47 -20.93
N GLU A 4 -20.63 -6.85 -19.83
CA GLU A 4 -20.67 -5.38 -19.71
C GLU A 4 -19.28 -4.73 -19.54
N SER A 5 -18.35 -5.41 -18.85
CA SER A 5 -17.04 -4.81 -18.50
C SER A 5 -16.05 -4.70 -19.66
N ARG A 6 -16.33 -5.35 -20.81
CA ARG A 6 -15.54 -5.21 -22.04
C ARG A 6 -15.80 -3.89 -22.79
N ARG A 7 -16.79 -3.11 -22.37
CA ARG A 7 -17.18 -1.86 -23.06
C ARG A 7 -16.39 -0.63 -22.63
N TYR A 8 -15.76 -0.65 -21.47
CA TYR A 8 -15.06 0.51 -20.92
C TYR A 8 -13.58 0.24 -20.75
N ASP A 9 -12.74 1.21 -21.07
CA ASP A 9 -11.32 1.18 -20.76
C ASP A 9 -11.16 1.57 -19.28
N LEU A 10 -10.42 0.78 -18.50
CA LEU A 10 -10.28 0.98 -17.06
C LEU A 10 -8.93 1.63 -16.74
N LEU A 11 -8.98 2.77 -16.06
CA LEU A 11 -7.84 3.42 -15.45
C LEU A 11 -8.08 3.53 -13.94
N TYR A 12 -7.12 3.06 -13.15
CA TYR A 12 -7.13 3.14 -11.70
C TYR A 12 -5.71 3.41 -11.20
N GLY A 13 -5.58 3.81 -9.94
CA GLY A 13 -4.27 4.07 -9.37
C GLY A 13 -4.31 4.43 -7.91
N MET A 14 -3.13 4.49 -7.33
CA MET A 14 -2.88 4.82 -5.92
C MET A 14 -1.81 5.90 -5.82
N THR A 15 -1.61 6.41 -4.61
CA THR A 15 -0.52 7.32 -4.26
C THR A 15 0.65 6.52 -3.67
N GLU A 16 1.65 7.17 -3.10
CA GLU A 16 2.71 6.48 -2.36
C GLU A 16 2.35 6.21 -0.88
N LEU A 17 1.37 6.95 -0.34
CA LEU A 17 1.12 6.95 1.10
C LEU A 17 -0.35 7.23 1.45
N GLU A 18 -1.19 6.21 1.26
CA GLU A 18 -2.64 6.28 1.42
C GLU A 18 -3.09 6.47 2.88
N SER A 19 -2.29 5.94 3.81
CA SER A 19 -2.63 5.91 5.23
C SER A 19 -2.18 7.14 6.01
N TYR A 20 -1.67 8.18 5.34
CA TYR A 20 -1.17 9.41 5.99
C TYR A 20 -2.17 9.99 7.00
N HIS A 21 -3.45 10.02 6.60
CA HIS A 21 -4.54 10.63 7.36
C HIS A 21 -4.93 9.87 8.64
N ILE A 22 -4.36 8.69 8.89
CA ILE A 22 -4.64 7.90 10.10
C ILE A 22 -3.96 8.53 11.32
N LEU A 23 -2.84 9.22 11.12
CA LEU A 23 -2.06 9.81 12.21
C LEU A 23 -2.42 11.28 12.43
N ASN A 24 -2.26 11.73 13.67
CA ASN A 24 -2.41 13.13 14.03
C ASN A 24 -1.14 13.93 13.67
N ALA A 25 -1.25 15.26 13.70
CA ALA A 25 -0.13 16.15 13.34
C ALA A 25 1.13 15.95 14.22
N VAL A 26 0.95 15.56 15.49
CA VAL A 26 2.06 15.33 16.43
C VAL A 26 2.84 14.07 16.03
N ALA A 27 2.15 12.96 15.81
CA ALA A 27 2.73 11.70 15.36
C ALA A 27 3.37 11.85 13.98
N LEU A 28 2.76 12.62 13.09
CA LEU A 28 3.34 12.95 11.78
C LEU A 28 4.63 13.77 11.90
N THR A 29 4.68 14.72 12.83
CA THR A 29 5.84 15.64 12.96
C THR A 29 6.99 15.06 13.76
N TYR A 30 6.69 14.32 14.83
CA TYR A 30 7.68 13.85 15.81
C TYR A 30 7.88 12.34 15.81
N GLY A 31 7.14 11.61 14.96
CA GLY A 31 7.19 10.16 14.91
C GLY A 31 6.31 9.48 15.98
N LEU A 32 6.50 8.19 16.14
CA LEU A 32 5.76 7.35 17.08
C LEU A 32 6.68 6.57 18.01
N LEU A 33 6.23 6.31 19.23
CA LEU A 33 6.88 5.32 20.09
C LEU A 33 6.59 3.90 19.57
N GLU A 34 7.49 2.96 19.85
CA GLU A 34 7.34 1.56 19.41
C GLU A 34 6.03 0.93 19.92
N ASN A 35 5.68 1.19 21.19
CA ASN A 35 4.45 0.69 21.79
C ASN A 35 3.19 1.28 21.14
N GLU A 36 3.22 2.55 20.71
CA GLU A 36 2.11 3.20 20.01
C GLU A 36 1.91 2.57 18.64
N ARG A 37 3.00 2.39 17.87
CA ARG A 37 3.01 1.66 16.59
C ARG A 37 2.38 0.27 16.75
N ASP A 38 2.89 -0.51 17.71
CA ASP A 38 2.47 -1.89 17.92
C ASP A 38 1.01 -2.01 18.36
N ASN A 39 0.53 -1.06 19.16
CA ASN A 39 -0.87 -1.02 19.58
C ASN A 39 -1.80 -0.74 18.40
N LEU A 40 -1.43 0.19 17.52
CA LEU A 40 -2.21 0.50 16.32
C LEU A 40 -2.24 -0.69 15.35
N LEU A 41 -1.10 -1.35 15.12
CA LEU A 41 -1.04 -2.55 14.29
C LEU A 41 -1.81 -3.72 14.91
N ARG A 42 -1.67 -3.96 16.22
CA ARG A 42 -2.42 -5.01 16.92
C ARG A 42 -3.92 -4.78 16.80
N PHE A 43 -4.38 -3.55 17.02
CA PHE A 43 -5.78 -3.19 16.84
C PHE A 43 -6.24 -3.46 15.40
N TYR A 44 -5.47 -3.05 14.39
CA TYR A 44 -5.80 -3.33 12.99
C TYR A 44 -5.91 -4.83 12.70
N MET A 45 -4.92 -5.63 13.12
CA MET A 45 -4.89 -7.07 12.86
C MET A 45 -6.03 -7.80 13.56
N GLN A 46 -6.36 -7.43 14.79
CA GLN A 46 -7.50 -8.01 15.53
C GLN A 46 -8.84 -7.73 14.85
N ASN A 47 -9.01 -6.57 14.24
CA ASN A 47 -10.22 -6.25 13.47
C ASN A 47 -10.26 -6.95 12.10
N ARG A 48 -9.09 -7.28 11.53
CA ARG A 48 -9.00 -7.84 10.17
C ARG A 48 -8.98 -9.36 10.12
N PHE A 49 -8.46 -10.03 11.16
CA PHE A 49 -8.26 -11.48 11.19
C PHE A 49 -9.00 -12.10 12.37
N GLU A 50 -9.92 -13.02 12.08
CA GLU A 50 -10.66 -13.77 13.09
C GLU A 50 -9.78 -14.85 13.78
N ILE A 51 -8.81 -15.41 13.05
CA ILE A 51 -7.98 -16.52 13.49
C ILE A 51 -6.53 -16.04 13.63
N ARG A 52 -5.97 -16.15 14.85
CA ARG A 52 -4.57 -15.84 15.20
C ARG A 52 -4.06 -14.50 14.60
N PRO A 53 -4.67 -13.36 14.96
CA PRO A 53 -4.21 -12.04 14.53
C PRO A 53 -2.78 -11.72 15.00
N ASP A 54 -2.32 -12.36 16.06
CA ASP A 54 -0.95 -12.31 16.57
C ASP A 54 0.08 -12.90 15.59
N LEU A 55 -0.25 -14.04 14.97
CA LEU A 55 0.62 -14.65 13.97
C LEU A 55 0.66 -13.81 12.69
N ALA A 56 -0.49 -13.25 12.29
CA ALA A 56 -0.55 -12.31 11.16
C ALA A 56 0.32 -11.08 11.41
N LEU A 57 0.22 -10.49 12.61
CA LEU A 57 1.04 -9.36 13.02
C LEU A 57 2.55 -9.69 12.96
N ALA A 58 2.96 -10.82 13.54
CA ALA A 58 4.37 -11.23 13.54
C ALA A 58 4.91 -11.47 12.13
N ALA A 59 4.10 -12.09 11.25
CA ALA A 59 4.46 -12.28 9.85
C ALA A 59 4.60 -10.94 9.12
N THR A 60 3.64 -10.03 9.29
CA THR A 60 3.71 -8.69 8.68
C THR A 60 4.95 -7.93 9.16
N LEU A 61 5.18 -7.84 10.48
CA LEU A 61 6.35 -7.12 11.00
C LEU A 61 7.67 -7.66 10.43
N ARG A 62 7.77 -8.99 10.27
CA ARG A 62 8.95 -9.61 9.64
C ARG A 62 9.15 -9.18 8.19
N GLU A 63 8.09 -9.10 7.39
CA GLU A 63 8.23 -8.68 5.98
C GLU A 63 8.64 -7.20 5.86
N TYR A 64 8.22 -6.34 6.79
CA TYR A 64 8.59 -4.92 6.84
C TYR A 64 9.81 -4.63 7.72
N THR A 65 10.54 -5.66 8.14
CA THR A 65 11.84 -5.49 8.80
C THR A 65 12.92 -5.27 7.73
N ASP A 66 13.85 -4.35 7.96
CA ASP A 66 15.05 -4.12 7.13
C ASP A 66 14.85 -3.63 5.69
N ILE A 67 13.63 -3.31 5.23
CA ILE A 67 13.42 -2.89 3.83
C ILE A 67 14.17 -1.57 3.53
N TYR A 68 14.16 -0.59 4.46
CA TYR A 68 14.78 0.73 4.29
C TYR A 68 15.25 1.35 5.62
N MET A 69 16.10 0.66 6.38
CA MET A 69 16.67 1.24 7.60
C MET A 69 17.75 2.28 7.24
N ASP A 70 17.44 3.57 7.38
CA ASP A 70 18.44 4.64 7.33
C ASP A 70 19.07 4.80 8.72
N PRO A 71 20.37 4.50 8.89
CA PRO A 71 21.03 4.58 10.19
C PRO A 71 21.07 6.00 10.78
N ASN A 72 20.78 7.03 9.99
CA ASN A 72 20.74 8.43 10.46
C ASN A 72 19.33 8.90 10.85
N LYS A 73 18.30 8.08 10.59
CA LYS A 73 16.91 8.43 10.87
C LYS A 73 16.57 8.15 12.33
N ALA A 74 15.75 9.02 12.93
CA ALA A 74 15.28 8.80 14.29
C ALA A 74 14.36 7.58 14.33
N LEU A 75 14.53 6.72 15.34
CA LEU A 75 13.70 5.51 15.51
C LEU A 75 12.19 5.83 15.54
N ALA A 76 11.80 6.97 16.10
CA ALA A 76 10.41 7.39 16.13
C ALA A 76 9.84 7.67 14.73
N ASP A 77 10.64 8.25 13.83
CA ASP A 77 10.25 8.46 12.44
C ASP A 77 10.14 7.13 11.70
N GLU A 78 11.05 6.19 11.97
CA GLU A 78 11.00 4.84 11.40
C GLU A 78 9.73 4.09 11.85
N HIS A 79 9.37 4.15 13.13
CA HIS A 79 8.15 3.53 13.63
C HIS A 79 6.88 4.12 12.99
N ARG A 80 6.86 5.44 12.77
CA ARG A 80 5.78 6.11 12.03
C ARG A 80 5.71 5.62 10.60
N ASP A 81 6.84 5.59 9.90
CA ASP A 81 6.85 5.31 8.47
C ASP A 81 6.51 3.84 8.20
N ASN A 82 7.05 2.90 9.00
CA ASN A 82 6.69 1.48 8.91
C ASN A 82 5.19 1.25 9.16
N LEU A 83 4.59 1.97 10.12
CA LEU A 83 3.15 1.90 10.36
C LEU A 83 2.35 2.36 9.14
N LEU A 84 2.73 3.52 8.58
CA LEU A 84 2.04 4.12 7.45
C LEU A 84 2.16 3.24 6.20
N GLU A 85 3.32 2.63 5.96
CA GLU A 85 3.56 1.71 4.86
C GLU A 85 2.70 0.45 5.00
N ILE A 86 2.78 -0.24 6.14
CA ILE A 86 1.98 -1.44 6.43
C ILE A 86 0.49 -1.18 6.24
N LEU A 87 -0.03 -0.06 6.77
CA LEU A 87 -1.44 0.26 6.67
C LEU A 87 -1.85 0.67 5.24
N SER A 88 -0.99 1.38 4.50
CA SER A 88 -1.25 1.76 3.11
C SER A 88 -1.36 0.54 2.21
N ASP A 89 -0.44 -0.41 2.38
CA ASP A 89 -0.47 -1.68 1.64
C ASP A 89 -1.69 -2.52 2.01
N ALA A 90 -1.92 -2.72 3.31
CA ALA A 90 -2.97 -3.61 3.77
C ALA A 90 -4.38 -3.07 3.48
N ARG A 91 -4.58 -1.75 3.51
CA ARG A 91 -5.91 -1.12 3.31
C ARG A 91 -6.20 -0.73 1.88
N VAL A 92 -5.18 -0.40 1.08
CA VAL A 92 -5.39 0.17 -0.25
C VAL A 92 -4.58 -0.54 -1.33
N ALA A 93 -3.25 -0.63 -1.22
CA ALA A 93 -2.42 -1.12 -2.32
C ALA A 93 -2.73 -2.59 -2.65
N ALA A 94 -2.71 -3.49 -1.65
CA ALA A 94 -2.98 -4.90 -1.84
C ALA A 94 -4.37 -5.18 -2.44
N PRO A 95 -5.49 -4.67 -1.88
CA PRO A 95 -6.80 -4.90 -2.47
C PRO A 95 -6.96 -4.24 -3.86
N MET A 96 -6.32 -3.09 -4.11
CA MET A 96 -6.37 -2.43 -5.42
C MET A 96 -5.63 -3.24 -6.48
N VAL A 97 -4.41 -3.71 -6.19
CA VAL A 97 -3.65 -4.58 -7.09
C VAL A 97 -4.41 -5.88 -7.36
N GLN A 98 -4.98 -6.50 -6.32
CA GLN A 98 -5.79 -7.71 -6.47
C GLN A 98 -7.02 -7.48 -7.36
N THR A 99 -7.71 -6.35 -7.17
CA THR A 99 -8.87 -5.95 -7.99
C THR A 99 -8.45 -5.70 -9.44
N GLY A 100 -7.35 -5.00 -9.63
CA GLY A 100 -6.75 -4.73 -10.95
C GLY A 100 -6.41 -6.00 -11.72
N LEU A 101 -5.78 -6.97 -11.05
CA LEU A 101 -5.48 -8.29 -11.59
C LEU A 101 -6.76 -9.05 -11.95
N TYR A 102 -7.79 -9.02 -11.10
CA TYR A 102 -9.08 -9.65 -11.40
C TYR A 102 -9.75 -9.02 -12.63
N LEU A 103 -9.80 -7.69 -12.70
CA LEU A 103 -10.42 -6.96 -13.79
C LEU A 103 -9.66 -7.13 -15.11
N SER A 104 -8.33 -7.22 -15.07
CA SER A 104 -7.51 -7.44 -16.27
C SER A 104 -7.78 -8.78 -16.99
N LYS A 105 -8.32 -9.79 -16.27
CA LYS A 105 -8.72 -11.07 -16.89
C LYS A 105 -9.87 -10.89 -17.87
N VAL A 106 -10.81 -9.99 -17.53
CA VAL A 106 -12.03 -9.74 -18.31
C VAL A 106 -11.84 -8.56 -19.28
N ASN A 107 -11.07 -7.55 -18.87
CA ASN A 107 -10.80 -6.35 -19.64
C ASN A 107 -9.30 -6.20 -19.97
N PRO A 108 -8.89 -6.41 -21.25
CA PRO A 108 -7.48 -6.29 -21.63
C PRO A 108 -6.96 -4.84 -21.61
N LYS A 109 -7.84 -3.84 -21.50
CA LYS A 109 -7.52 -2.41 -21.45
C LYS A 109 -7.66 -1.91 -20.01
N CYS A 110 -6.82 -2.48 -19.15
CA CYS A 110 -6.75 -2.22 -17.73
C CYS A 110 -5.39 -1.58 -17.44
N TYR A 111 -5.39 -0.33 -17.00
CA TYR A 111 -4.18 0.45 -16.75
C TYR A 111 -4.15 0.93 -15.30
N MET A 112 -2.97 0.84 -14.70
CA MET A 112 -2.71 1.27 -13.33
C MET A 112 -1.72 2.43 -13.34
N TYR A 113 -1.92 3.41 -12.47
CA TYR A 113 -0.91 4.42 -12.17
C TYR A 113 -0.56 4.46 -10.69
N VAL A 114 0.67 4.90 -10.39
CA VAL A 114 1.09 5.27 -9.04
C VAL A 114 1.48 6.75 -9.07
N PHE A 115 0.84 7.55 -8.24
CA PHE A 115 1.06 8.99 -8.16
C PHE A 115 2.04 9.30 -7.01
N GLY A 116 3.29 9.57 -7.37
CA GLY A 116 4.36 9.92 -6.42
C GLY A 116 4.69 11.42 -6.34
N HIS A 117 3.83 12.30 -6.86
CA HIS A 117 4.14 13.73 -6.84
C HIS A 117 3.75 14.40 -5.52
N ASN A 118 4.75 14.98 -4.86
CA ASN A 118 4.58 15.80 -3.66
C ASN A 118 4.62 17.28 -4.03
N SER A 119 3.60 18.04 -3.63
CA SER A 119 3.58 19.49 -3.91
C SER A 119 4.58 20.21 -3.01
N GLU A 120 5.26 21.23 -3.52
CA GLU A 120 6.28 22.00 -2.77
C GLU A 120 5.71 22.62 -1.48
N ALA A 121 4.45 23.07 -1.51
CA ALA A 121 3.73 23.57 -0.35
C ALA A 121 2.96 22.47 0.43
N GLY A 122 3.18 21.20 0.12
CA GLY A 122 2.45 20.07 0.66
C GLY A 122 3.00 19.60 2.01
N GLU A 123 2.10 19.33 2.95
CA GLU A 123 2.43 18.78 4.28
C GLU A 123 3.01 17.35 4.22
N TYR A 124 2.95 16.71 3.05
CA TYR A 124 3.40 15.35 2.78
C TYR A 124 4.92 15.24 2.52
N GLY A 125 5.62 16.35 2.27
CA GLY A 125 7.02 16.34 1.81
C GLY A 125 8.02 15.68 2.77
N ARG A 126 7.65 15.57 4.05
CA ARG A 126 8.52 15.02 5.11
C ARG A 126 8.44 13.50 5.26
N VAL A 127 7.45 12.85 4.66
CA VAL A 127 7.15 11.43 4.88
C VAL A 127 7.35 10.60 3.60
N SER A 128 7.42 11.21 2.41
CA SER A 128 7.80 10.50 1.17
C SER A 128 9.24 9.98 1.28
N VAL A 129 9.40 8.66 1.18
CA VAL A 129 10.70 7.98 1.13
C VAL A 129 11.18 7.80 -0.32
N TYR A 130 10.27 7.88 -1.30
CA TYR A 130 10.58 7.65 -2.71
C TYR A 130 10.75 8.94 -3.50
N ALA A 131 11.60 8.87 -4.53
CA ALA A 131 11.75 9.94 -5.49
C ALA A 131 10.47 10.07 -6.31
N CYS A 132 10.01 11.31 -6.50
CA CYS A 132 8.80 11.66 -7.24
C CYS A 132 8.80 11.05 -8.66
N VAL A 133 8.09 9.93 -8.83
CA VAL A 133 7.89 9.29 -10.14
C VAL A 133 6.41 8.89 -10.27
N CYS A 134 5.78 9.31 -11.36
CA CYS A 134 4.49 8.76 -11.75
C CYS A 134 4.75 7.60 -12.74
N VAL A 135 4.40 6.38 -12.35
CA VAL A 135 4.57 5.20 -13.21
C VAL A 135 3.21 4.77 -13.73
N PHE A 136 3.11 4.58 -15.03
CA PHE A 136 1.92 4.05 -15.70
C PHE A 136 2.19 2.62 -16.17
N ILE A 137 1.40 1.66 -15.69
CA ILE A 137 1.61 0.24 -15.91
C ILE A 137 0.38 -0.34 -16.58
N ARG A 138 0.56 -0.99 -17.73
CA ARG A 138 -0.48 -1.84 -18.29
C ARG A 138 -0.55 -3.13 -17.47
N VAL A 139 -1.71 -3.42 -16.91
CA VAL A 139 -1.91 -4.64 -16.11
C VAL A 139 -2.45 -5.73 -17.02
N SER A 140 -1.64 -6.78 -17.20
CA SER A 140 -1.93 -7.92 -18.08
C SER A 140 -1.67 -9.22 -17.33
N THR A 141 -2.62 -10.16 -17.39
CA THR A 141 -2.37 -11.55 -16.99
C THR A 141 -1.86 -12.32 -18.20
N ASN A 142 -0.75 -13.04 -18.08
CA ASN A 142 -0.27 -13.95 -19.14
C ASN A 142 -1.41 -14.90 -19.55
N ARG A 143 -1.94 -14.73 -20.76
CA ARG A 143 -2.72 -15.76 -21.45
C ARG A 143 -1.75 -16.60 -22.25
N GLU A 144 -1.00 -17.46 -21.59
CA GLU A 144 -0.33 -18.55 -22.28
C GLU A 144 -0.98 -19.87 -21.87
N HIS A 145 -1.53 -20.54 -22.89
CA HIS A 145 -1.92 -21.95 -22.97
C HIS A 145 -2.94 -22.52 -21.97
N MET A 146 -4.22 -22.31 -22.27
CA MET A 146 -5.22 -23.34 -21.98
C MET A 146 -6.35 -23.31 -23.03
N ASN A 147 -5.97 -23.62 -24.27
CA ASN A 147 -6.85 -24.01 -25.39
C ASN A 147 -5.98 -24.75 -26.40
N ASP A 148 -5.51 -25.94 -26.03
CA ASP A 148 -5.13 -27.01 -26.95
C ASP A 148 -5.28 -28.33 -26.15
N VAL A 149 -6.01 -29.27 -26.76
CA VAL A 149 -6.56 -30.56 -26.26
C VAL A 149 -8.01 -30.51 -25.79
#